data_AF-A0A402BCT8-F1
#
_entry.id   AF-A0A402BCT8-F1
#
_cell.length_a   1.000
_cell.length_b   1.000
_cell.length_c   1.000
_cell.angle_alpha   90.00
_cell.angle_beta   90.00
_cell.angle_gamma   90.00
#
_symmetry.space_group_name_H-M   'P 1'
#
loop_
_entity.id
_entity.type
_entity.pdbx_description
1 polymer ?
#
loop_
_entity_poly.entity_id
_entity_poly.type
_entity_poly.pdbx_seq_one_letter_code
_entity_poly.pdbx_strand_id
1 'polypeptide(L)'
;MSSDDPVRVFQHYSTLNAISNGRGEVILGRGSSIDSFPLFGHDLSDYEELFEEKAGLFSEIIKGEPVTWEGKARAPLYNQDIVPHIKSRSFPV
;
A
#
# COMPACT_ATOMS: atom_id res chain seq x y z
N MET A 1 -4.95 5.53 1.89
CA MET A 1 -6.41 5.29 1.72
C MET A 1 -6.62 4.36 0.53
N SER A 2 -7.83 3.81 0.31
CA SER A 2 -8.13 3.00 -0.89
C SER A 2 -7.90 3.75 -2.21
N SER A 3 -7.69 5.06 -2.19
CA SER A 3 -7.32 5.89 -3.33
C SER A 3 -5.82 5.97 -3.63
N ASP A 4 -4.93 5.57 -2.71
CA ASP A 4 -3.47 5.67 -2.91
C ASP A 4 -2.88 4.42 -3.60
N ASP A 5 -1.68 4.56 -4.19
CA ASP A 5 -0.90 3.41 -4.69
C ASP A 5 -0.15 2.74 -3.52
N PRO A 6 -0.33 1.43 -3.27
CA PRO A 6 0.35 0.69 -2.20
C PRO A 6 1.88 0.82 -2.21
N VAL A 7 2.50 0.90 -3.39
CA VAL A 7 3.96 1.08 -3.53
C VAL A 7 4.38 2.42 -2.95
N ARG A 8 3.65 3.49 -3.24
CA ARG A 8 3.95 4.83 -2.70
C ARG A 8 3.68 4.92 -1.21
N VAL A 9 2.59 4.31 -0.74
CA VAL A 9 2.30 4.23 0.70
C VAL A 9 3.43 3.54 1.43
N PHE A 10 3.92 2.40 0.92
CA PHE A 10 5.04 1.69 1.52
C PHE A 10 6.32 2.53 1.50
N GLN A 11 6.65 3.21 0.40
CA GLN A 11 7.84 4.06 0.31
C GLN A 11 7.83 5.22 1.32
N HIS A 12 6.69 5.87 1.50
CA HIS A 12 6.54 6.91 2.51
C HIS A 12 6.65 6.33 3.92
N TYR A 13 6.00 5.19 4.17
CA TYR A 13 6.09 4.49 5.44
C TYR A 13 7.52 4.06 5.77
N SER A 14 8.24 3.41 4.85
CA SER A 14 9.59 2.92 5.08
C SER A 14 10.58 4.06 5.32
N THR A 15 10.41 5.17 4.61
CA THR A 15 11.15 6.40 4.86
C THR A 15 10.85 6.96 6.26
N LEU A 16 9.57 7.07 6.62
CA LEU A 16 9.14 7.53 7.95
C LEU A 16 9.69 6.61 9.06
N ASN A 17 9.63 5.30 8.84
CA ASN A 17 10.12 4.30 9.77
C ASN A 17 11.63 4.45 9.99
N ALA A 18 12.40 4.72 8.94
CA ALA A 18 13.84 4.98 9.04
C ALA A 18 14.14 6.24 9.85
N ILE A 19 13.49 7.38 9.55
CA ILE A 19 13.75 8.65 10.26
C ILE A 19 13.23 8.66 11.70
N SER A 20 12.21 7.86 11.99
CA SER A 20 11.59 7.79 13.32
C SER A 20 12.25 6.77 14.25
N ASN A 21 13.27 6.05 13.78
CA ASN A 21 13.88 4.91 14.47
C ASN A 21 12.87 3.79 14.78
N GLY A 22 12.05 3.41 13.81
CA GLY A 22 11.15 2.27 13.94
C GLY A 22 9.85 2.56 14.70
N ARG A 23 9.48 3.84 14.85
CA ARG A 23 8.29 4.27 15.60
C ARG A 23 7.12 4.67 14.70
N GLY A 24 7.32 4.67 13.39
CA GLY A 24 6.27 4.91 12.42
C GLY A 24 5.34 3.70 12.36
N GLU A 25 4.03 3.97 12.32
CA GLU A 25 2.99 2.96 12.08
C GLU A 25 2.22 3.33 10.82
N VAL A 26 1.71 2.33 10.13
CA VAL A 26 0.83 2.49 8.97
C VAL A 26 -0.45 1.70 9.22
N ILE A 27 -1.58 2.36 9.09
CA ILE A 27 -2.91 1.76 9.25
C ILE A 27 -3.58 1.79 7.89
N LEU A 28 -3.89 0.62 7.34
CA LEU A 28 -4.67 0.50 6.13
C LEU A 28 -6.15 0.51 6.48
N GLY A 29 -6.77 1.67 6.29
CA GLY A 29 -8.22 1.82 6.39
C GLY A 29 -8.86 1.85 5.02
N ARG A 30 -10.09 1.33 4.95
CA ARG A 30 -10.96 1.47 3.77
C ARG A 30 -11.20 2.96 3.43
N GLY A 31 -11.16 3.82 4.45
CA GLY A 31 -11.54 5.22 4.35
C GLY A 31 -13.03 5.39 4.64
N SER A 32 -13.45 6.60 4.98
CA SER A 32 -14.85 6.93 5.29
C SER A 32 -15.41 8.03 4.38
N SER A 33 -14.60 8.56 3.47
CA SER A 33 -14.99 9.64 2.55
C SER A 33 -15.03 9.11 1.12
N ILE A 34 -16.23 8.82 0.66
CA ILE A 34 -16.54 8.56 -0.75
C ILE A 34 -16.21 9.77 -1.63
N ASP A 35 -16.18 10.98 -1.05
CA ASP A 35 -15.90 12.23 -1.75
C ASP A 35 -14.49 12.27 -2.35
N SER A 36 -13.57 11.46 -1.82
CA SER A 36 -12.20 11.36 -2.32
C SER A 36 -12.08 10.54 -3.61
N PHE A 37 -13.05 9.68 -3.95
CA PHE A 37 -12.95 8.76 -5.10
C PHE A 37 -12.83 9.48 -6.44
N PRO A 38 -13.69 10.49 -6.74
CA PRO A 38 -13.57 11.26 -7.98
C PRO A 38 -12.24 12.02 -8.10
N LEU A 39 -11.62 12.42 -6.98
CA LEU A 39 -10.34 13.17 -7.01
C LEU A 39 -9.19 12.34 -7.57
N PHE A 40 -9.28 11.01 -7.49
CA PHE A 40 -8.26 10.08 -7.96
C PHE A 40 -8.75 9.22 -9.14
N GLY A 41 -9.89 9.59 -9.74
CA GLY A 41 -10.43 8.92 -10.92
C GLY A 41 -10.97 7.51 -10.67
N HIS A 42 -11.41 7.22 -9.44
CA HIS A 42 -12.04 5.94 -9.09
C HIS A 42 -13.57 6.07 -9.05
N ASP A 43 -14.27 5.02 -9.46
CA ASP A 43 -15.71 4.88 -9.24
C ASP A 43 -15.97 4.32 -7.84
N LEU A 44 -17.03 4.78 -7.19
CA LEU A 44 -17.48 4.24 -5.90
C LEU A 44 -17.94 2.78 -6.02
N SER A 45 -18.40 2.34 -7.20
CA SER A 45 -18.78 0.95 -7.43
C SER A 45 -17.63 -0.03 -7.19
N ASP A 46 -16.39 0.43 -7.39
CA ASP A 46 -15.19 -0.41 -7.36
C ASP A 46 -14.54 -0.41 -5.97
N TYR A 47 -15.19 0.19 -4.98
CA TYR A 47 -14.64 0.43 -3.64
C TYR A 47 -14.04 -0.81 -2.98
N GLU A 48 -14.81 -1.90 -2.96
CA GLU A 48 -14.39 -3.16 -2.32
C GLU A 48 -13.19 -3.76 -3.05
N GLU A 49 -13.27 -3.88 -4.37
CA GLU A 49 -12.21 -4.45 -5.21
C GLU A 49 -10.91 -3.63 -5.11
N LEU A 50 -11.02 -2.29 -5.14
CA LEU A 50 -9.88 -1.40 -4.94
C LEU A 50 -9.23 -1.60 -3.57
N PHE A 51 -10.02 -1.75 -2.51
CA PHE A 51 -9.48 -1.96 -1.17
C PHE A 51 -8.79 -3.32 -1.05
N GLU A 52 -9.46 -4.40 -1.46
CA GLU A 52 -8.93 -5.77 -1.37
C GLU A 52 -7.63 -5.93 -2.17
N GLU A 53 -7.61 -5.47 -3.43
CA GLU A 53 -6.40 -5.57 -4.26
C GLU A 53 -5.25 -4.72 -3.69
N LYS A 54 -5.53 -3.49 -3.23
CA LYS A 54 -4.50 -2.59 -2.72
C LYS A 54 -3.94 -3.05 -1.37
N ALA A 55 -4.80 -3.55 -0.48
CA ALA A 55 -4.37 -4.14 0.79
C ALA A 55 -3.59 -5.44 0.58
N GLY A 56 -4.02 -6.27 -0.38
CA GLY A 56 -3.33 -7.47 -0.80
C GLY A 56 -1.92 -7.17 -1.31
N LEU A 57 -1.78 -6.23 -2.23
CA LEU A 57 -0.47 -5.81 -2.73
C LEU A 57 0.41 -5.24 -1.60
N PHE A 58 -0.14 -4.43 -0.70
CA PHE A 58 0.63 -3.92 0.43
C PHE A 58 1.17 -5.06 1.31
N SER A 59 0.35 -6.09 1.56
CA SER A 59 0.74 -7.30 2.29
C SER A 59 1.90 -8.05 1.60
N GLU A 60 1.92 -8.09 0.27
CA GLU A 60 3.06 -8.67 -0.46
C GLU A 60 4.32 -7.82 -0.33
N ILE A 61 4.21 -6.49 -0.45
CA ILE A 61 5.36 -5.57 -0.36
C ILE A 61 6.04 -5.65 1.02
N ILE A 62 5.27 -5.73 2.12
CA ILE A 62 5.85 -5.74 3.46
C ILE A 62 6.65 -7.02 3.79
N LYS A 63 6.52 -8.08 2.99
CA LYS A 63 7.35 -9.29 3.13
C LYS A 63 8.82 -9.01 2.85
N GLY A 64 9.12 -7.95 2.08
CA GLY A 64 10.48 -7.51 1.79
C GLY A 64 11.18 -8.30 0.68
N GLU A 65 10.45 -9.15 -0.05
CA GLU A 65 10.92 -9.88 -1.22
C GLU A 65 10.51 -9.16 -2.51
N PRO A 66 11.18 -9.42 -3.66
CA PRO A 66 10.73 -8.90 -4.95
C PRO A 66 9.27 -9.27 -5.25
N VAL A 67 8.47 -8.27 -5.59
CA VAL A 67 7.02 -8.40 -5.78
C VAL A 67 6.69 -8.63 -7.25
N THR A 68 5.87 -9.66 -7.50
CA THR A 68 5.13 -9.84 -8.75
C THR A 68 3.65 -9.77 -8.43
N TRP A 69 2.90 -8.89 -9.11
CA TRP A 69 1.50 -8.63 -8.82
C TRP A 69 0.72 -8.33 -10.10
N GLU A 70 -0.49 -8.87 -10.21
CA GLU A 70 -1.42 -8.62 -11.29
C GLU A 70 -2.83 -8.46 -10.71
N GLY A 71 -3.58 -7.50 -11.23
CA GLY A 71 -4.91 -7.12 -10.77
C GLY A 71 -5.48 -6.00 -11.64
N LYS A 72 -6.63 -5.44 -11.25
CA LYS A 72 -7.29 -4.36 -11.99
C LYS A 72 -7.01 -2.96 -11.42
N ALA A 73 -6.64 -2.87 -10.14
CA ALA A 73 -6.50 -1.61 -9.41
C ALA A 73 -5.24 -0.81 -9.77
N ARG A 74 -4.27 -1.43 -10.46
CA ARG A 74 -3.05 -0.79 -10.96
C ARG A 74 -2.41 -1.61 -12.08
N ALA A 75 -1.42 -1.00 -12.76
CA ALA A 75 -0.57 -1.73 -13.70
C ALA A 75 0.22 -2.86 -12.98
N PRO A 76 0.45 -4.01 -13.65
CA PRO A 76 1.14 -5.14 -13.04
C PRO A 76 2.58 -4.82 -12.64
N LEU A 77 3.10 -5.58 -11.68
CA LEU A 77 4.49 -5.58 -11.25
C LEU A 77 5.12 -6.92 -11.62
N TYR A 78 6.36 -6.89 -12.11
CA TYR A 78 7.12 -8.09 -12.46
C TYR A 78 8.47 -8.07 -11.78
N ASN A 79 8.66 -8.95 -10.78
CA ASN A 79 9.90 -9.10 -10.02
C ASN A 79 10.52 -7.77 -9.57
N GLN A 80 9.69 -6.91 -8.97
CA GLN A 80 10.09 -5.55 -8.60
C GLN A 80 10.57 -5.49 -7.17
N ASP A 81 11.76 -4.94 -6.97
CA ASP A 81 12.31 -4.65 -5.65
C ASP A 81 11.85 -3.27 -5.18
N ILE A 82 11.16 -3.22 -4.03
CA ILE A 82 10.53 -2.00 -3.52
C ILE A 82 11.35 -1.43 -2.37
N VAL A 83 12.09 -0.36 -2.67
CA VAL A 83 13.00 0.33 -1.74
C VAL A 83 12.40 1.64 -1.21
N PRO A 84 12.82 2.14 -0.03
CA PRO A 84 13.80 1.55 0.87
C PRO A 84 13.22 0.41 1.74
N HIS A 85 14.07 -0.56 2.08
CA HIS A 85 13.68 -1.67 2.95
C HIS A 85 13.55 -1.23 4.41
N ILE A 86 12.63 -1.87 5.13
CA ILE A 86 12.51 -1.75 6.58
C ILE A 86 13.36 -2.83 7.25
N LYS A 87 14.05 -2.49 8.35
CA LYS A 87 14.72 -3.51 9.18
C LYS A 87 13.65 -4.39 9.82
N SER A 88 13.78 -5.71 9.66
CA SER A 88 12.83 -6.70 10.16
C SER A 88 12.41 -6.42 11.61
N ARG A 89 11.16 -5.99 11.76
CA ARG A 89 10.41 -6.02 13.01
C ARG A 89 9.02 -6.51 12.62
N SER A 90 8.46 -7.46 13.36
CA SER A 90 7.09 -7.91 13.10
C SER A 90 6.17 -6.69 13.12
N PHE A 91 5.38 -6.52 12.07
CA PHE A 91 4.29 -5.56 12.08
C PHE A 91 3.40 -5.86 13.30
N PRO A 92 3.11 -4.88 14.18
CA PRO A 92 2.07 -5.08 15.17
C PRO A 92 0.74 -5.25 14.44
N VAL A 93 0.11 -6.41 14.66
CA VAL A 93 -1.29 -6.69 14.28
C VAL A 93 -2.24 -5.98 15.22
#